data_AF-A0A1T4YKN6-F1
#
_entry.id   AF-A0A1T4YKN6-F1
#
_cell.length_a   1.000
_cell.length_b   1.000
_cell.length_c   1.000
_cell.angle_alpha   90.00
_cell.angle_beta   90.00
_cell.angle_gamma   90.00
#
_symmetry.space_group_name_H-M   'P 1'
#
loop_
_entity.id
_entity.type
_entity.pdbx_description
1 polymer ?
#
loop_
_entity_poly.entity_id
_entity_poly.type
_entity_poly.pdbx_seq_one_letter_code
_entity_poly.pdbx_strand_id
1 'polypeptide(L)'
;MAVSKVLLYYAFTPLADPDAIRLWQRDLCESLGLRGRILISKHGINGTVGGELGAVKKYLRKTRDYPAFKHLDVKWSEGSGLDSSQSYPQAPHGVSLDFPKLVVKVRDEIVSFGAPEELLVDETGVRGGGTKLTPAELHELVEAKAKTGDDVVFFDGRNSFEAEIGRFEGAIVPNVSNTREFAAVLDSGAYDHLKGRPVVTYCTGGIRCEVLSSLMTSRGFGEVYQLDGGIVRYGETFGDSGLWNGSLYVFDNRVSIDFTPDAAVIGECHRCGASTKRMQNCAEVSCRTQLVICDACAEAQPPACAEHASIVAA
;
A
#
# COMPACT_ATOMS: atom_id res chain seq x y z
N MET A 1 -12.28 -6.34 -26.52
CA MET A 1 -11.93 -7.30 -25.46
C MET A 1 -12.28 -6.69 -24.12
N ALA A 2 -12.80 -7.47 -23.17
CA ALA A 2 -13.05 -6.98 -21.82
C ALA A 2 -11.72 -6.63 -21.14
N VAL A 3 -11.65 -5.49 -20.46
CA VAL A 3 -10.43 -5.00 -19.81
C VAL A 3 -10.61 -5.07 -18.31
N SER A 4 -9.75 -5.81 -17.62
CA SER A 4 -9.71 -5.88 -16.15
C SER A 4 -8.90 -4.71 -15.60
N LYS A 5 -9.44 -4.03 -14.59
CA LYS A 5 -8.76 -2.94 -13.88
C LYS A 5 -8.86 -3.11 -12.38
N VAL A 6 -7.86 -2.60 -11.69
CA VAL A 6 -7.85 -2.43 -10.24
C VAL A 6 -7.77 -0.94 -9.90
N LEU A 7 -8.63 -0.49 -8.98
CA LEU A 7 -8.53 0.81 -8.34
C LEU A 7 -7.89 0.66 -6.98
N LEU A 8 -7.01 1.59 -6.65
CA LEU A 8 -6.50 1.83 -5.29
C LEU A 8 -6.83 3.26 -4.89
N TYR A 9 -7.47 3.44 -3.74
CA TYR A 9 -7.90 4.76 -3.29
C TYR A 9 -8.04 4.82 -1.77
N TYR A 10 -7.99 6.04 -1.24
CA TYR A 10 -8.38 6.34 0.12
C TYR A 10 -8.84 7.81 0.21
N ALA A 11 -9.62 8.12 1.23
CA ALA A 11 -9.91 9.49 1.62
C ALA A 11 -10.00 9.56 3.14
N PHE A 12 -9.26 10.49 3.74
CA PHE A 12 -9.43 10.90 5.13
C PHE A 12 -10.45 12.03 5.17
N THR A 13 -11.62 11.74 5.73
CA THR A 13 -12.72 12.70 5.87
C THR A 13 -13.67 12.17 6.95
N PRO A 14 -14.16 13.01 7.87
CA PRO A 14 -15.05 12.54 8.93
C PRO A 14 -16.33 11.93 8.34
N LEU A 15 -16.66 10.72 8.78
CA LEU A 15 -17.88 10.01 8.39
C LEU A 15 -18.80 9.87 9.60
N ALA A 16 -20.00 10.45 9.52
CA ALA A 16 -20.97 10.43 10.61
C ALA A 16 -21.52 9.01 10.88
N ASP A 17 -21.72 8.21 9.83
CA ASP A 17 -22.21 6.83 9.94
C ASP A 17 -21.39 5.87 9.04
N PRO A 18 -20.28 5.32 9.55
CA PRO A 18 -19.47 4.33 8.84
C PRO A 18 -20.25 3.09 8.40
N ASP A 19 -21.28 2.68 9.15
CA ASP A 19 -22.07 1.51 8.84
C ASP A 19 -23.00 1.74 7.64
N ALA A 20 -23.63 2.90 7.54
CA ALA A 20 -24.39 3.29 6.36
C ALA A 20 -23.51 3.29 5.09
N ILE A 21 -22.29 3.85 5.18
CA ILE A 21 -21.32 3.82 4.07
C ILE A 21 -20.90 2.39 3.74
N ARG A 22 -20.73 1.51 4.74
CA ARG A 22 -20.43 0.08 4.50
C ARG A 22 -21.54 -0.61 3.72
N LEU A 23 -22.80 -0.40 4.10
CA LEU A 23 -23.94 -1.00 3.41
C LEU A 23 -24.01 -0.52 1.96
N TRP A 24 -23.87 0.80 1.74
CA TRP A 24 -23.86 1.39 0.42
C TRP A 24 -22.72 0.88 -0.47
N GLN A 25 -21.49 0.88 0.04
CA GLN A 25 -20.32 0.42 -0.72
C GLN A 25 -20.40 -1.07 -1.05
N ARG A 26 -20.93 -1.89 -0.15
CA ARG A 26 -21.15 -3.32 -0.40
C ARG A 26 -22.16 -3.53 -1.52
N ASP A 27 -23.35 -2.92 -1.42
CA ASP A 27 -24.41 -3.07 -2.42
C ASP A 27 -23.97 -2.55 -3.80
N LEU A 28 -23.26 -1.42 -3.84
CA LEU A 28 -22.72 -0.86 -5.07
C LEU A 28 -21.68 -1.80 -5.71
N CYS A 29 -20.75 -2.37 -4.95
CA CYS A 29 -19.76 -3.31 -5.48
C CYS A 29 -20.41 -4.63 -5.94
N GLU A 30 -21.34 -5.19 -5.16
CA GLU A 30 -22.05 -6.43 -5.49
C GLU A 30 -22.89 -6.29 -6.76
N SER A 31 -23.65 -5.21 -6.89
CA SER A 31 -24.45 -4.93 -8.09
C SER A 31 -23.62 -4.71 -9.36
N LEU A 32 -22.32 -4.42 -9.21
CA LEU A 32 -21.37 -4.21 -10.30
C LEU A 32 -20.42 -5.40 -10.50
N GLY A 33 -20.59 -6.50 -9.75
CA GLY A 33 -19.71 -7.67 -9.84
C GLY A 33 -18.25 -7.37 -9.45
N LEU A 34 -18.01 -6.33 -8.65
CA LEU A 34 -16.66 -5.99 -8.21
C LEU A 34 -16.21 -6.86 -7.05
N ARG A 35 -14.93 -7.22 -7.05
CA ARG A 35 -14.26 -7.88 -5.93
C ARG A 35 -13.19 -6.96 -5.35
N GLY A 36 -12.70 -7.24 -4.15
CA GLY A 36 -11.74 -6.37 -3.49
C GLY A 36 -11.96 -6.22 -2.00
N ARG A 37 -11.31 -5.22 -1.42
CA ARG A 37 -11.45 -4.87 0.00
C ARG A 37 -11.71 -3.39 0.15
N ILE A 38 -12.67 -3.04 1.00
CA ILE A 38 -12.96 -1.69 1.43
C ILE A 38 -13.01 -1.67 2.96
N LEU A 39 -12.21 -0.80 3.57
CA LEU A 39 -12.23 -0.48 4.98
C LEU A 39 -12.84 0.91 5.16
N ILE A 40 -13.72 1.04 6.14
CA ILE A 40 -14.40 2.29 6.48
C ILE A 40 -14.23 2.52 7.97
N SER A 41 -14.00 3.76 8.38
CA SER A 41 -14.02 4.15 9.78
C SER A 41 -14.65 5.53 9.94
N LYS A 42 -14.74 6.02 11.19
CA LYS A 42 -15.09 7.41 11.49
C LYS A 42 -14.19 8.43 10.77
N HIS A 43 -12.98 8.00 10.38
CA HIS A 43 -11.96 8.82 9.74
C HIS A 43 -11.97 8.79 8.20
N GLY A 44 -12.79 7.94 7.57
CA GLY A 44 -12.88 7.91 6.11
C GLY A 44 -13.00 6.52 5.49
N ILE A 45 -12.45 6.37 4.28
CA ILE A 45 -12.51 5.16 3.45
C ILE A 45 -11.12 4.80 2.88
N ASN A 46 -10.83 3.51 2.80
CA ASN A 46 -9.66 2.95 2.11
C ASN A 46 -10.11 1.72 1.31
N GLY A 47 -9.77 1.65 0.03
CA GLY A 47 -10.20 0.52 -0.76
C GLY A 47 -9.30 0.17 -1.94
N THR A 48 -9.31 -1.12 -2.23
CA THR A 48 -8.78 -1.70 -3.46
C THR A 48 -9.86 -2.58 -4.07
N VAL A 49 -10.35 -2.22 -5.26
CA VAL A 49 -11.40 -2.98 -5.94
C VAL A 49 -11.02 -3.29 -7.38
N GLY A 50 -11.35 -4.48 -7.85
CA GLY A 50 -11.05 -4.96 -9.18
C GLY A 50 -12.28 -5.47 -9.92
N GLY A 51 -12.29 -5.30 -11.23
CA GLY A 51 -13.33 -5.81 -12.11
C GLY A 51 -13.21 -5.26 -13.53
N GLU A 52 -14.25 -5.47 -14.32
CA GLU A 52 -14.33 -4.94 -15.68
C GLU A 52 -14.29 -3.40 -15.68
N LEU A 53 -13.54 -2.80 -16.63
CA LEU A 53 -13.36 -1.35 -16.77
C LEU A 53 -14.68 -0.56 -16.71
N GLY A 54 -15.75 -1.05 -17.33
CA GLY A 54 -17.07 -0.41 -17.30
C GLY A 54 -17.67 -0.36 -15.90
N ALA A 55 -17.63 -1.49 -15.18
CA ALA A 55 -18.09 -1.61 -13.80
C ALA A 55 -17.27 -0.73 -12.86
N VAL A 56 -15.95 -0.75 -12.98
CA VAL A 56 -15.02 0.05 -12.18
C VAL A 56 -15.23 1.56 -12.39
N LYS A 57 -15.41 2.01 -13.63
CA LYS A 57 -15.74 3.42 -13.93
C LYS A 57 -17.08 3.85 -13.34
N LYS A 58 -18.09 2.96 -13.38
CA LYS A 58 -19.41 3.23 -12.81
C LYS A 58 -19.36 3.30 -11.29
N TYR A 59 -18.62 2.38 -10.65
CA TYR A 59 -18.33 2.41 -9.22
C TYR A 59 -17.70 3.74 -8.81
N LEU A 60 -16.61 4.14 -9.46
CA LEU A 60 -15.93 5.39 -9.14
C LEU A 60 -16.83 6.60 -9.25
N ARG A 61 -17.63 6.70 -10.32
CA ARG A 61 -18.57 7.80 -10.51
C ARG A 61 -19.59 7.84 -9.36
N LYS A 62 -20.18 6.70 -9.02
CA LYS A 62 -21.16 6.61 -7.93
C LYS A 62 -20.55 6.89 -6.56
N THR A 63 -19.33 6.43 -6.30
CA THR A 63 -18.62 6.76 -5.07
C THR A 63 -18.39 8.27 -4.95
N ARG A 64 -18.06 8.96 -6.04
CA ARG A 64 -17.89 10.42 -6.09
C ARG A 64 -19.20 11.22 -6.02
N ASP A 65 -20.38 10.57 -6.13
CA ASP A 65 -21.67 11.26 -5.91
C ASP A 65 -21.86 11.60 -4.41
N TYR A 66 -21.16 10.90 -3.50
CA TYR A 66 -21.19 11.21 -2.07
C TYR A 66 -20.27 12.41 -1.77
N PRO A 67 -20.75 13.49 -1.11
CA PRO A 67 -19.99 14.74 -0.95
C PRO A 67 -18.59 14.56 -0.37
N ALA A 68 -18.43 13.71 0.65
CA ALA A 68 -17.14 13.45 1.30
C ALA A 68 -16.11 12.77 0.36
N PHE A 69 -16.57 12.13 -0.72
CA PHE A 69 -15.74 11.42 -1.69
C PHE A 69 -15.74 12.08 -3.07
N LYS A 70 -16.31 13.29 -3.21
CA LYS A 70 -16.41 14.01 -4.49
C LYS A 70 -15.09 14.13 -5.23
N HIS A 71 -14.02 14.39 -4.48
CA HIS A 71 -12.66 14.58 -4.99
C HIS A 71 -11.75 13.37 -4.75
N LEU A 72 -12.32 12.19 -4.50
CA LEU A 72 -11.56 10.97 -4.24
C LEU A 72 -10.52 10.73 -5.34
N ASP A 73 -9.24 10.85 -4.98
CA ASP A 73 -8.12 10.47 -5.83
C ASP A 73 -8.10 8.94 -6.00
N VAL A 74 -7.86 8.49 -7.22
CA VAL A 74 -7.77 7.06 -7.53
C VAL A 74 -6.57 6.77 -8.40
N LYS A 75 -5.91 5.67 -8.08
CA LYS A 75 -4.82 5.10 -8.86
C LYS A 75 -5.36 3.93 -9.65
N TRP A 76 -4.97 3.85 -10.93
CA TRP A 76 -5.45 2.82 -11.85
C TRP A 76 -4.32 1.85 -12.16
N SER A 77 -4.63 0.56 -12.11
CA SER A 77 -3.69 -0.50 -12.44
C SER A 77 -4.36 -1.55 -13.32
N GLU A 78 -3.58 -2.23 -14.17
CA GLU A 78 -4.06 -3.37 -14.95
C GLU A 78 -4.38 -4.55 -14.02
N GLY A 79 -5.52 -5.21 -14.22
CA GLY A 79 -5.84 -6.48 -13.54
C GLY A 79 -5.34 -7.68 -14.33
N SER A 80 -5.09 -8.81 -13.67
CA SER A 80 -4.61 -10.05 -14.33
C SER A 80 -5.65 -10.71 -15.23
N GLY A 81 -6.92 -10.34 -15.13
CA GLY A 81 -7.99 -10.84 -15.99
C GLY A 81 -9.35 -10.89 -15.30
N LEU A 82 -10.31 -11.53 -15.96
CA LEU A 82 -11.67 -11.75 -15.49
C LEU A 82 -12.01 -13.23 -15.53
N ASP A 83 -12.63 -13.73 -14.45
CA ASP A 83 -13.24 -15.05 -14.37
C ASP A 83 -14.64 -15.01 -14.97
N SER A 84 -14.79 -15.54 -16.18
CA SER A 84 -16.06 -15.58 -16.91
C SER A 84 -17.04 -16.65 -16.38
N SER A 85 -16.62 -17.50 -15.44
CA SER A 85 -17.53 -18.48 -14.80
C SER A 85 -18.57 -17.83 -13.88
N GLN A 86 -18.32 -16.57 -13.47
CA GLN A 86 -19.24 -15.77 -12.67
C GLN A 86 -19.51 -14.44 -13.37
N SER A 87 -20.73 -14.22 -13.84
CA SER A 87 -21.13 -12.96 -14.49
C SER A 87 -22.31 -12.30 -13.78
N TYR A 88 -22.37 -10.98 -13.91
CA TYR A 88 -23.45 -10.14 -13.40
C TYR A 88 -23.97 -9.28 -14.56
N PRO A 89 -25.20 -8.75 -14.52
CA PRO A 89 -25.71 -7.97 -15.66
C PRO A 89 -24.87 -6.71 -15.96
N GLN A 90 -24.08 -6.25 -14.99
CA GLN A 90 -23.19 -5.08 -15.07
C GLN A 90 -21.71 -5.46 -15.19
N ALA A 91 -21.40 -6.75 -15.09
CA ALA A 91 -20.09 -7.35 -15.34
C ALA A 91 -20.28 -8.62 -16.19
N PRO A 92 -20.76 -8.48 -17.45
CA PRO A 92 -21.12 -9.61 -18.30
C PRO A 92 -19.91 -10.47 -18.69
N HIS A 93 -18.70 -9.91 -18.60
CA HIS A 93 -17.45 -10.59 -18.98
C HIS A 93 -16.74 -11.28 -17.82
N GLY A 94 -17.28 -11.22 -16.61
CA GLY A 94 -16.72 -11.89 -15.45
C GLY A 94 -16.33 -10.95 -14.31
N VAL A 95 -15.77 -11.55 -13.27
CA VAL A 95 -15.27 -10.86 -12.06
C VAL A 95 -13.74 -10.92 -11.97
N SER A 96 -13.10 -10.00 -11.26
CA SER A 96 -11.63 -9.95 -11.19
C SER A 96 -11.00 -11.23 -10.61
N LEU A 97 -9.92 -11.70 -11.27
CA LEU A 97 -9.05 -12.79 -10.79
C LEU A 97 -8.13 -12.36 -9.65
N ASP A 98 -7.91 -11.05 -9.50
CA ASP A 98 -6.98 -10.46 -8.55
C ASP A 98 -7.49 -10.55 -7.10
N PHE A 99 -8.80 -10.74 -6.93
CA PHE A 99 -9.43 -10.79 -5.63
C PHE A 99 -10.31 -12.05 -5.50
N PRO A 100 -10.19 -12.82 -4.41
CA PRO A 100 -11.02 -14.01 -4.21
C PRO A 100 -12.49 -13.68 -3.93
N LYS A 101 -12.76 -12.55 -3.27
CA LYS A 101 -14.11 -12.08 -2.94
C LYS A 101 -14.12 -10.58 -2.63
N LEU A 102 -15.33 -10.01 -2.53
CA LEU A 102 -15.54 -8.69 -1.96
C LEU A 102 -15.52 -8.75 -0.42
N VAL A 103 -14.86 -7.79 0.21
CA VAL A 103 -14.87 -7.59 1.66
C VAL A 103 -15.06 -6.10 1.97
N VAL A 104 -16.20 -5.73 2.55
CA VAL A 104 -16.46 -4.36 3.02
C VAL A 104 -16.67 -4.38 4.53
N LYS A 105 -15.82 -3.67 5.30
CA LYS A 105 -15.83 -3.74 6.76
C LYS A 105 -15.64 -2.37 7.40
N VAL A 106 -16.39 -2.14 8.49
CA VAL A 106 -16.10 -1.04 9.43
C VAL A 106 -14.96 -1.46 10.36
N ARG A 107 -14.07 -0.52 10.65
CA ARG A 107 -12.92 -0.62 11.55
C ARG A 107 -12.77 0.68 12.34
N ASP A 108 -11.97 0.64 13.39
CA ASP A 108 -11.60 1.86 14.13
C ASP A 108 -10.75 2.78 13.26
N GLU A 109 -9.85 2.20 12.47
CA GLU A 109 -8.95 2.89 11.55
C GLU A 109 -9.04 2.29 10.15
N ILE A 110 -9.00 3.14 9.11
CA ILE A 110 -8.88 2.70 7.71
C ILE A 110 -7.46 2.23 7.35
N VAL A 111 -6.49 2.53 8.21
CA VAL A 111 -5.12 2.01 8.23
C VAL A 111 -4.69 1.93 9.70
N SER A 112 -4.41 0.73 10.22
CA SER A 112 -4.20 0.57 11.66
C SER A 112 -2.76 0.88 12.08
N PHE A 113 -2.56 1.99 12.80
CA PHE A 113 -1.32 2.29 13.50
C PHE A 113 -1.38 1.92 14.99
N GLY A 114 -2.54 1.44 15.47
CA GLY A 114 -2.70 1.05 16.88
C GLY A 114 -2.85 2.24 17.82
N ALA A 115 -2.98 3.44 17.26
CA ALA A 115 -3.16 4.70 17.98
C ALA A 115 -4.36 5.50 17.39
N PRO A 116 -5.58 4.91 17.35
CA PRO A 116 -6.74 5.54 16.71
C PRO A 116 -7.09 6.91 17.29
N GLU A 117 -6.84 7.12 18.59
CA GLU A 117 -7.16 8.36 19.29
C GLU A 117 -6.08 9.46 19.10
N GLU A 118 -4.90 9.11 18.59
CA GLU A 118 -3.88 10.11 18.19
C GLU A 118 -4.18 10.71 16.80
N LEU A 119 -5.02 10.04 16.00
CA LEU A 119 -5.34 10.47 14.64
C LEU A 119 -6.44 11.53 14.61
N LEU A 120 -6.05 12.77 14.34
CA LEU A 120 -6.97 13.88 14.13
C LEU A 120 -7.26 14.05 12.63
N VAL A 121 -8.54 13.94 12.25
CA VAL A 121 -9.01 14.09 10.87
C VAL A 121 -10.10 15.14 10.80
N ASP A 122 -9.97 16.08 9.87
CA ASP A 122 -11.01 17.05 9.52
C ASP A 122 -11.35 16.99 8.03
N GLU A 123 -12.15 17.94 7.53
CA GLU A 123 -12.59 17.99 6.13
C GLU A 123 -11.42 18.13 5.12
N THR A 124 -10.25 18.55 5.58
CA THR A 124 -9.03 18.72 4.77
C THR A 124 -8.09 17.51 4.81
N GLY A 125 -8.37 16.52 5.68
CA GLY A 125 -7.60 15.30 5.81
C GLY A 125 -6.99 15.12 7.20
N VAL A 126 -5.84 14.43 7.27
CA VAL A 126 -5.11 14.21 8.53
C VAL A 126 -4.41 15.50 8.95
N ARG A 127 -4.54 15.88 10.22
CA ARG A 127 -3.86 17.04 10.80
C ARG A 127 -2.47 16.68 11.32
N GLY A 128 -1.56 17.66 11.26
CA GLY A 128 -0.22 17.53 11.82
C GLY A 128 0.73 16.64 11.02
N GLY A 129 0.36 16.23 9.81
CA GLY A 129 1.21 15.47 8.90
C GLY A 129 2.38 16.29 8.34
N GLY A 130 3.34 15.58 7.75
CA GLY A 130 4.47 16.17 7.05
C GLY A 130 4.07 16.83 5.71
N THR A 131 4.98 17.62 5.15
CA THR A 131 4.77 18.28 3.86
C THR A 131 4.64 17.26 2.73
N LYS A 132 3.59 17.38 1.92
CA LYS A 132 3.34 16.49 0.78
C LYS A 132 4.24 16.88 -0.39
N LEU A 133 4.92 15.90 -0.96
CA LEU A 133 5.77 16.06 -2.14
C LEU A 133 5.20 15.22 -3.28
N THR A 134 4.97 15.86 -4.42
CA THR A 134 4.82 15.14 -5.68
C THR A 134 6.13 14.39 -6.02
N PRO A 135 6.08 13.40 -6.92
CA PRO A 135 7.29 12.73 -7.37
C PRO A 135 8.38 13.69 -7.89
N ALA A 136 8.02 14.76 -8.59
CA ALA A 136 8.98 15.74 -9.09
C ALA A 136 9.60 16.58 -7.96
N GLU A 137 8.78 17.10 -7.05
CA GLU A 137 9.25 17.85 -5.88
C GLU A 137 10.16 17.02 -4.97
N LEU A 138 9.96 15.69 -4.92
CA LEU A 138 10.87 14.79 -4.23
C LEU A 138 12.29 14.84 -4.82
N HIS A 139 12.43 14.79 -6.15
CA HIS A 139 13.75 14.90 -6.79
C HIS A 139 14.37 16.28 -6.55
N GLU A 140 13.58 17.35 -6.66
CA GLU A 140 14.05 18.70 -6.36
C GLU A 140 14.56 18.83 -4.92
N LEU A 141 13.85 18.23 -3.95
CA LEU A 141 14.28 18.20 -2.55
C LEU A 141 15.59 17.43 -2.39
N VAL A 142 15.69 16.23 -2.97
CA VAL A 142 16.90 15.40 -2.90
C VAL A 142 18.10 16.15 -3.46
N GLU A 143 17.96 16.78 -4.64
CA GLU A 143 19.03 17.59 -5.24
C GLU A 143 19.40 18.81 -4.40
N ALA A 144 18.41 19.51 -3.84
CA ALA A 144 18.63 20.70 -3.02
C ALA A 144 19.39 20.35 -1.72
N LYS A 145 19.00 19.26 -1.07
CA LYS A 145 19.60 18.78 0.18
C LYS A 145 21.00 18.20 -0.01
N ALA A 146 21.24 17.49 -1.11
CA ALA A 146 22.58 17.03 -1.46
C ALA A 146 23.58 18.19 -1.60
N LYS A 147 23.14 19.36 -2.10
CA LYS A 147 24.00 20.56 -2.22
C LYS A 147 24.38 21.18 -0.89
N THR A 148 23.59 20.99 0.17
CA THR A 148 23.88 21.50 1.52
C THR A 148 24.55 20.48 2.42
N GLY A 149 24.69 19.22 1.96
CA GLY A 149 25.24 18.11 2.75
C GLY A 149 24.24 17.48 3.74
N ASP A 150 22.95 17.81 3.60
CA ASP A 150 21.87 17.33 4.48
C ASP A 150 21.06 16.23 3.80
N ASP A 151 21.72 15.16 3.34
CA ASP A 151 21.09 14.12 2.51
C ASP A 151 19.74 13.63 3.09
N VAL A 152 18.75 13.58 2.21
CA VAL A 152 17.38 13.13 2.51
C VAL A 152 17.39 11.68 2.98
N VAL A 153 16.67 11.43 4.07
CA VAL A 153 16.42 10.08 4.58
C VAL A 153 15.09 9.58 4.06
N PHE A 154 15.13 8.56 3.22
CA PHE A 154 13.93 7.80 2.86
C PHE A 154 13.55 6.88 4.02
N PHE A 155 12.32 6.98 4.50
CA PHE A 155 11.79 6.17 5.60
C PHE A 155 10.61 5.34 5.10
N ASP A 156 10.80 4.02 5.03
CA ASP A 156 9.80 3.11 4.51
C ASP A 156 8.66 2.95 5.53
N GLY A 157 7.48 3.46 5.20
CA GLY A 157 6.27 3.33 5.99
C GLY A 157 5.53 2.02 5.75
N ARG A 158 6.17 1.03 5.11
CA ARG A 158 5.61 -0.29 4.83
C ARG A 158 6.04 -1.34 5.85
N ASN A 159 5.44 -2.52 5.78
CA ASN A 159 5.96 -3.66 6.53
C ASN A 159 7.30 -4.07 5.92
N SER A 160 8.24 -4.56 6.74
CA SER A 160 9.61 -4.86 6.33
C SER A 160 9.69 -5.78 5.11
N PHE A 161 8.83 -6.80 5.04
CA PHE A 161 8.80 -7.74 3.92
C PHE A 161 8.51 -7.06 2.57
N GLU A 162 7.70 -5.99 2.55
CA GLU A 162 7.36 -5.28 1.30
C GLU A 162 8.59 -4.61 0.67
N ALA A 163 9.57 -4.24 1.50
CA ALA A 163 10.80 -3.58 1.09
C ALA A 163 11.85 -4.54 0.50
N GLU A 164 11.67 -5.84 0.70
CA GLU A 164 12.63 -6.86 0.24
C GLU A 164 12.66 -6.98 -1.27
N ILE A 165 11.55 -6.73 -1.96
CA ILE A 165 11.45 -6.86 -3.42
C ILE A 165 11.46 -5.53 -4.16
N GLY A 166 11.33 -4.42 -3.44
CA GLY A 166 11.44 -3.09 -4.01
C GLY A 166 11.42 -2.02 -2.93
N ARG A 167 12.28 -1.01 -3.04
CA ARG A 167 12.42 0.12 -2.10
C ARG A 167 13.16 1.28 -2.76
N PHE A 168 13.06 2.47 -2.17
CA PHE A 168 13.94 3.57 -2.55
C PHE A 168 15.39 3.25 -2.14
N GLU A 169 16.34 3.66 -2.97
CA GLU A 169 17.77 3.49 -2.67
C GLU A 169 18.15 4.18 -1.36
N GLY A 170 18.93 3.48 -0.52
CA GLY A 170 19.36 3.99 0.79
C GLY A 170 18.24 4.15 1.82
N ALA A 171 17.02 3.68 1.55
CA ALA A 171 15.91 3.81 2.49
C ALA A 171 16.16 3.04 3.80
N ILE A 172 15.82 3.69 4.91
CA ILE A 172 15.65 3.03 6.19
C ILE A 172 14.38 2.19 6.10
N VAL A 173 14.53 0.89 6.30
CA VAL A 173 13.43 -0.08 6.40
C VAL A 173 13.25 -0.42 7.88
N PRO A 174 12.19 0.08 8.54
CA PRO A 174 11.93 -0.27 9.91
C PRO A 174 11.64 -1.75 10.06
N ASN A 175 12.13 -2.36 11.15
CA ASN A 175 11.88 -3.76 11.44
C ASN A 175 10.48 -3.94 12.05
N VAL A 176 9.46 -3.65 11.24
CA VAL A 176 8.05 -3.73 11.61
C VAL A 176 7.35 -4.77 10.74
N SER A 177 6.76 -5.77 11.37
CA SER A 177 6.01 -6.82 10.68
C SER A 177 4.60 -6.38 10.33
N ASN A 178 4.08 -5.39 11.07
CA ASN A 178 2.77 -4.80 10.83
C ASN A 178 2.78 -3.30 11.15
N THR A 179 1.85 -2.58 10.53
CA THR A 179 1.76 -1.13 10.66
C THR A 179 1.46 -0.64 12.09
N ARG A 180 0.92 -1.49 12.97
CA ARG A 180 0.59 -1.12 14.36
C ARG A 180 1.84 -1.00 15.24
N GLU A 181 2.96 -1.57 14.80
CA GLU A 181 4.22 -1.50 15.54
C GLU A 181 4.92 -0.14 15.40
N PHE A 182 4.61 0.66 14.37
CA PHE A 182 5.30 1.92 14.10
C PHE A 182 5.26 2.90 15.29
N ALA A 183 4.11 3.05 15.95
CA ALA A 183 3.99 3.96 17.09
C ALA A 183 4.97 3.56 18.21
N ALA A 184 4.94 2.29 18.62
CA ALA A 184 5.83 1.75 19.65
C ALA A 184 7.32 1.83 19.25
N VAL A 185 7.65 1.60 17.97
CA VAL A 185 9.03 1.70 17.50
C VAL A 185 9.52 3.15 17.52
N LEU A 186 8.70 4.12 17.13
CA LEU A 186 9.07 5.54 17.26
C LEU A 186 9.21 5.95 18.74
N ASP A 187 8.31 5.49 19.61
CA ASP A 187 8.32 5.78 21.05
C ASP A 187 9.53 5.17 21.78
N SER A 188 10.10 4.08 21.24
CA SER A 188 11.32 3.47 21.77
C SER A 188 12.58 4.34 21.62
N GLY A 189 12.52 5.37 20.77
CA GLY A 189 13.66 6.24 20.46
C GLY A 189 14.64 5.66 19.43
N ALA A 190 14.34 4.49 18.84
CA ALA A 190 15.20 3.84 17.84
C ALA A 190 15.58 4.76 16.66
N TYR A 191 14.73 5.74 16.35
CA TYR A 191 14.90 6.68 15.24
C TYR A 191 15.14 8.13 15.68
N ASP A 192 15.47 8.38 16.95
CA ASP A 192 15.67 9.75 17.46
C ASP A 192 16.83 10.49 16.80
N HIS A 193 17.83 9.74 16.32
CA HIS A 193 18.95 10.27 15.55
C HIS A 193 18.53 10.90 14.20
N LEU A 194 17.29 10.67 13.76
CA LEU A 194 16.70 11.27 12.55
C LEU A 194 15.92 12.57 12.82
N LYS A 195 15.68 12.95 14.08
CA LYS A 195 14.81 14.10 14.41
C LYS A 195 15.29 15.44 13.84
N GLY A 196 16.59 15.58 13.64
CA GLY A 196 17.22 16.76 13.03
C GLY A 196 17.50 16.64 11.53
N ARG A 197 17.02 15.58 10.86
CA ARG A 197 17.28 15.30 9.44
C ARG A 197 16.03 15.49 8.59
N PRO A 198 16.16 15.80 7.29
CA PRO A 198 15.04 15.74 6.35
C PRO A 198 14.62 14.29 6.12
N VAL A 199 13.41 13.93 6.56
CA VAL A 199 12.86 12.59 6.42
C VAL A 199 11.70 12.58 5.44
N VAL A 200 11.79 11.78 4.38
CA VAL A 200 10.69 11.52 3.44
C VAL A 200 10.09 10.15 3.75
N THR A 201 8.86 10.15 4.25
CA THR A 201 8.08 8.93 4.43
C THR A 201 7.42 8.51 3.12
N TYR A 202 7.39 7.21 2.84
CA TYR A 202 6.70 6.69 1.67
C TYR A 202 6.04 5.34 1.96
N CYS A 203 5.03 4.98 1.18
CA CYS A 203 4.41 3.66 1.19
C CYS A 203 3.76 3.39 -0.17
N THR A 204 3.09 2.24 -0.34
CA THR A 204 2.47 1.83 -1.61
C THR A 204 1.62 2.93 -2.26
N GLY A 205 0.55 3.38 -1.57
CA GLY A 205 -0.44 4.30 -2.14
C GLY A 205 -0.56 5.65 -1.42
N GLY A 206 0.23 5.90 -0.38
CA GLY A 206 0.23 7.15 0.41
C GLY A 206 -0.50 7.06 1.77
N ILE A 207 -1.52 6.21 1.92
CA ILE A 207 -2.39 6.20 3.12
C ILE A 207 -1.63 6.02 4.44
N ARG A 208 -0.58 5.18 4.49
CA ARG A 208 0.22 4.97 5.71
C ARG A 208 1.02 6.23 6.07
N CYS A 209 1.46 6.99 5.08
CA CYS A 209 2.27 8.20 5.28
C CYS A 209 1.45 9.35 5.88
N GLU A 210 0.15 9.42 5.56
CA GLU A 210 -0.75 10.42 6.19
C GLU A 210 -0.73 10.30 7.71
N VAL A 211 -0.71 9.07 8.24
CA VAL A 211 -0.65 8.81 9.68
C VAL A 211 0.79 8.83 10.19
N LEU A 212 1.71 8.13 9.52
CA LEU A 212 3.10 8.01 9.95
C LEU A 212 3.80 9.38 10.05
N SER A 213 3.61 10.26 9.06
CA SER A 213 4.22 11.58 9.08
C SER A 213 3.68 12.45 10.23
N SER A 214 2.41 12.29 10.58
CA SER A 214 1.79 12.95 11.73
C SER A 214 2.36 12.42 13.06
N LEU A 215 2.50 11.10 13.19
CA LEU A 215 3.15 10.49 14.36
C LEU A 215 4.60 10.98 14.50
N MET A 216 5.39 10.98 13.43
CA MET A 216 6.77 11.47 13.47
C MET A 216 6.85 12.94 13.87
N THR A 217 6.00 13.80 13.30
CA THR A 217 5.94 15.22 13.66
C THR A 217 5.60 15.41 15.15
N SER A 218 4.60 14.67 15.66
CA SER A 218 4.22 14.72 17.09
C SER A 218 5.33 14.26 18.04
N ARG A 219 6.25 13.42 17.56
CA ARG A 219 7.38 12.86 18.31
C ARG A 219 8.67 13.68 18.15
N GLY A 220 8.58 14.85 17.54
CA GLY A 220 9.67 15.84 17.50
C GLY A 220 10.62 15.71 16.31
N PHE A 221 10.22 15.02 15.24
CA PHE A 221 10.94 15.08 13.98
C PHE A 221 10.69 16.45 13.33
N GLY A 222 11.77 17.21 13.09
CA GLY A 222 11.66 18.62 12.69
C GLY A 222 11.30 18.83 11.22
N GLU A 223 11.83 18.00 10.32
CA GLU A 223 11.66 18.16 8.88
C GLU A 223 11.11 16.86 8.27
N VAL A 224 9.78 16.73 8.29
CA VAL A 224 9.06 15.54 7.81
C VAL A 224 8.31 15.85 6.53
N TYR A 225 8.54 14.99 5.54
CA TYR A 225 7.86 14.97 4.25
C TYR A 225 7.15 13.64 4.04
N GLN A 226 6.20 13.63 3.11
CA GLN A 226 5.59 12.41 2.61
C GLN A 226 5.45 12.44 1.10
N LEU A 227 5.72 11.29 0.46
CA LEU A 227 5.50 11.13 -0.98
C LEU A 227 4.00 11.04 -1.26
N ASP A 228 3.46 12.07 -1.91
CA ASP A 228 2.04 12.16 -2.24
C ASP A 228 1.64 11.10 -3.27
N GLY A 229 0.57 10.37 -2.95
CA GLY A 229 0.13 9.20 -3.71
C GLY A 229 1.10 7.99 -3.68
N GLY A 230 2.18 8.06 -2.90
CA GLY A 230 3.09 6.94 -2.64
C GLY A 230 3.86 6.43 -3.86
N ILE A 231 4.41 5.23 -3.71
CA ILE A 231 5.25 4.57 -4.72
C ILE A 231 4.50 4.41 -6.06
N VAL A 232 3.18 4.20 -6.02
CA VAL A 232 2.37 4.10 -7.24
C VAL A 232 2.47 5.37 -8.11
N ARG A 233 2.27 6.57 -7.54
CA ARG A 233 2.41 7.83 -8.32
C ARG A 233 3.85 8.08 -8.75
N TYR A 234 4.81 7.67 -7.93
CA TYR A 234 6.21 7.78 -8.27
C TYR A 234 6.56 6.95 -9.51
N GLY A 235 6.20 5.67 -9.52
CA GLY A 235 6.46 4.79 -10.66
C GLY A 235 5.65 5.14 -11.91
N GLU A 236 4.44 5.71 -11.77
CA GLU A 236 3.71 6.31 -12.90
C GLU A 236 4.49 7.48 -13.56
N THR A 237 5.30 8.20 -12.78
CA THR A 237 6.05 9.37 -13.24
C THR A 237 7.43 9.01 -13.77
N PHE A 238 8.16 8.14 -13.07
CA PHE A 238 9.58 7.86 -13.35
C PHE A 238 9.87 6.42 -13.79
N GLY A 239 8.89 5.51 -13.71
CA GLY A 239 9.11 4.08 -13.90
C GLY A 239 10.25 3.59 -13.02
N ASP A 240 11.22 2.92 -13.65
CA ASP A 240 12.44 2.40 -13.02
C ASP A 240 13.67 3.30 -13.26
N SER A 241 13.47 4.49 -13.85
CA SER A 241 14.56 5.46 -14.10
C SER A 241 14.82 6.42 -12.93
N GLY A 242 14.02 6.29 -11.87
CA GLY A 242 14.11 7.13 -10.68
C GLY A 242 14.97 6.51 -9.56
N LEU A 243 14.69 6.97 -8.35
CA LEU A 243 15.28 6.54 -7.07
C LEU A 243 14.65 5.24 -6.54
N TRP A 244 13.54 4.79 -7.14
CA TRP A 244 12.89 3.54 -6.80
C TRP A 244 13.58 2.37 -7.48
N ASN A 245 13.85 1.31 -6.73
CA ASN A 245 14.48 0.10 -7.24
C ASN A 245 13.63 -1.12 -6.89
N GLY A 246 13.36 -2.00 -7.86
CA GLY A 246 12.62 -3.24 -7.64
C GLY A 246 11.13 -3.20 -7.94
N SER A 247 10.42 -4.24 -7.51
CA SER A 247 8.99 -4.42 -7.71
C SER A 247 8.17 -3.86 -6.56
N LEU A 248 6.99 -3.33 -6.87
CA LEU A 248 6.05 -2.83 -5.86
C LEU A 248 5.15 -3.96 -5.35
N TYR A 249 5.26 -4.29 -4.06
CA TYR A 249 4.31 -5.18 -3.40
C TYR A 249 2.88 -4.62 -3.40
N VAL A 250 1.89 -5.47 -3.72
CA VAL A 250 0.46 -5.14 -3.72
C VAL A 250 -0.37 -6.19 -2.97
N PHE A 251 -1.41 -5.73 -2.27
CA PHE A 251 -2.22 -6.56 -1.36
C PHE A 251 -3.38 -7.29 -2.07
N ASP A 252 -3.08 -7.94 -3.19
CA ASP A 252 -4.00 -8.75 -3.99
C ASP A 252 -3.27 -9.93 -4.66
N ASN A 253 -3.98 -10.76 -5.44
CA ASN A 253 -3.38 -11.98 -6.00
C ASN A 253 -2.24 -11.72 -7.00
N ARG A 254 -2.02 -10.47 -7.43
CA ARG A 254 -0.84 -10.12 -8.25
C ARG A 254 0.44 -10.15 -7.43
N VAL A 255 0.35 -9.95 -6.10
CA VAL A 255 1.44 -9.95 -5.10
C VAL A 255 2.48 -8.84 -5.29
N SER A 256 2.95 -8.63 -6.51
CA SER A 256 3.88 -7.57 -6.90
C SER A 256 3.57 -7.08 -8.30
N ILE A 257 3.83 -5.81 -8.57
CA ILE A 257 3.80 -5.23 -9.92
C ILE A 257 5.14 -4.56 -10.22
N ASP A 258 5.51 -4.55 -11.50
CA ASP A 258 6.65 -3.77 -11.99
C ASP A 258 6.12 -2.53 -12.72
N PHE A 259 6.88 -1.44 -12.67
CA PHE A 259 6.52 -0.24 -13.42
C PHE A 259 6.92 -0.34 -14.89
N THR A 260 8.06 -0.97 -15.17
CA THR A 260 8.49 -1.28 -16.53
C THR A 260 8.94 -2.75 -16.65
N PRO A 261 9.05 -3.29 -17.86
CA PRO A 261 9.60 -4.64 -18.08
C PRO A 261 11.06 -4.81 -17.62
N ASP A 262 11.79 -3.70 -17.45
CA ASP A 262 13.21 -3.68 -17.10
C ASP A 262 13.44 -3.46 -15.59
N ALA A 263 12.37 -3.56 -14.77
CA ALA A 263 12.48 -3.45 -13.32
C ALA A 263 13.52 -4.42 -12.77
N ALA A 264 14.44 -3.89 -11.98
CA ALA A 264 15.48 -4.71 -11.37
C ALA A 264 14.87 -5.74 -10.40
N VAL A 265 15.52 -6.89 -10.24
CA VAL A 265 15.11 -7.91 -9.27
C VAL A 265 16.05 -7.84 -8.08
N ILE A 266 15.65 -7.09 -7.06
CA ILE A 266 16.47 -6.88 -5.85
C ILE A 266 16.18 -7.87 -4.72
N GLY A 267 15.04 -8.57 -4.78
CA GLY A 267 14.69 -9.56 -3.79
C GLY A 267 15.55 -10.79 -3.91
N GLU A 268 15.87 -11.40 -2.79
CA GLU A 268 16.67 -12.63 -2.72
C GLU A 268 15.80 -13.71 -2.10
N CYS A 269 15.75 -14.86 -2.76
CA CYS A 269 15.08 -16.03 -2.22
C CYS A 269 15.69 -16.37 -0.86
N HIS A 270 14.89 -16.36 0.20
CA HIS A 270 15.38 -16.61 1.55
C HIS A 270 16.12 -17.96 1.66
N ARG A 271 15.74 -18.94 0.82
CA ARG A 271 16.31 -20.28 0.80
C ARG A 271 17.63 -20.41 0.04
N CYS A 272 17.67 -20.00 -1.22
CA CYS A 272 18.82 -20.26 -2.11
C CYS A 272 19.60 -19.01 -2.52
N GLY A 273 19.18 -17.82 -2.07
CA GLY A 273 19.79 -16.54 -2.44
C GLY A 273 19.56 -16.11 -3.90
N ALA A 274 18.85 -16.90 -4.71
CA ALA A 274 18.57 -16.54 -6.10
C ALA A 274 17.69 -15.29 -6.16
N SER A 275 18.02 -14.37 -7.08
CA SER A 275 17.24 -13.15 -7.30
C SER A 275 15.81 -13.48 -7.69
N THR A 276 14.85 -12.98 -6.93
CA THR A 276 13.43 -13.15 -7.19
C THR A 276 12.62 -12.07 -6.49
N LYS A 277 11.55 -11.63 -7.15
CA LYS A 277 10.52 -10.76 -6.55
C LYS A 277 9.32 -11.53 -6.01
N ARG A 278 9.30 -12.84 -6.19
CA ARG A 278 8.16 -13.69 -5.86
C ARG A 278 8.01 -13.78 -4.34
N MET A 279 6.82 -13.45 -3.87
CA MET A 279 6.45 -13.66 -2.47
C MET A 279 5.32 -14.67 -2.34
N GLN A 280 5.30 -15.35 -1.20
CA GLN A 280 4.19 -16.20 -0.81
C GLN A 280 3.99 -16.18 0.70
N ASN A 281 2.78 -16.52 1.15
CA ASN A 281 2.55 -16.80 2.55
C ASN A 281 3.26 -18.10 2.94
N CYS A 282 3.63 -18.19 4.22
CA CYS A 282 3.83 -19.48 4.87
C CYS A 282 2.61 -20.40 4.63
N ALA A 283 2.87 -21.67 4.34
CA ALA A 283 1.84 -22.67 4.05
C ALA A 283 1.01 -23.06 5.29
N GLU A 284 1.56 -22.90 6.49
CA GLU A 284 0.79 -23.07 7.72
C GLU A 284 -0.27 -21.96 7.84
N VAL A 285 -1.53 -22.36 8.05
CA VAL A 285 -2.70 -21.46 7.99
C VAL A 285 -2.73 -20.43 9.13
N SER A 286 -2.15 -20.78 10.28
CA SER A 286 -2.02 -19.88 11.41
C SER A 286 -0.94 -18.81 11.20
N CYS A 287 0.06 -19.10 10.35
CA CYS A 287 1.13 -18.18 10.03
C CYS A 287 0.70 -17.20 8.94
N ARG A 288 0.97 -15.91 9.15
CA ARG A 288 0.62 -14.83 8.23
C ARG A 288 1.84 -14.17 7.59
N THR A 289 3.03 -14.72 7.83
CA THR A 289 4.29 -14.19 7.30
C THR A 289 4.34 -14.38 5.79
N GLN A 290 4.73 -13.31 5.10
CA GLN A 290 5.12 -13.30 3.69
C GLN A 290 6.63 -13.50 3.59
N LEU A 291 7.07 -14.31 2.64
CA LEU A 291 8.48 -14.66 2.44
C LEU A 291 8.82 -14.54 0.95
N VAL A 292 10.02 -14.05 0.65
CA VAL A 292 10.58 -14.02 -0.71
C VAL A 292 11.12 -15.40 -1.05
N ILE A 293 10.44 -16.11 -1.95
CA ILE A 293 10.76 -17.50 -2.32
C ILE A 293 10.55 -17.69 -3.82
N CYS A 294 11.61 -18.09 -4.53
CA CYS A 294 11.56 -18.34 -5.98
C CYS A 294 10.69 -19.56 -6.32
N ASP A 295 10.25 -19.66 -7.58
CA ASP A 295 9.36 -20.75 -8.02
C ASP A 295 9.96 -22.13 -7.74
N ALA A 296 11.25 -22.34 -8.05
CA ALA A 296 11.93 -23.61 -7.82
C ALA A 296 11.90 -24.04 -6.33
N CYS A 297 12.09 -23.10 -5.41
CA CYS A 297 12.04 -23.40 -3.98
C CYS A 297 10.62 -23.61 -3.48
N ALA A 298 9.64 -22.86 -4.03
CA ALA A 298 8.23 -22.99 -3.67
C ALA A 298 7.64 -24.33 -4.12
N GLU A 299 8.00 -24.80 -5.31
CA GLU A 299 7.58 -26.10 -5.84
C GLU A 299 8.25 -27.27 -5.09
N ALA A 300 9.53 -27.14 -4.76
CA ALA A 300 10.26 -28.17 -4.05
C ALA A 300 9.73 -28.39 -2.63
N GLN A 301 9.60 -27.32 -1.85
CA GLN A 301 9.02 -27.37 -0.51
C GLN A 301 8.60 -25.96 -0.06
N PRO A 302 7.29 -25.67 0.04
CA PRO A 302 6.85 -24.36 0.51
C PRO A 302 7.18 -24.18 2.00
N PRO A 303 7.52 -22.95 2.44
CA PRO A 303 7.86 -22.68 3.83
C PRO A 303 6.63 -22.91 4.72
N ALA A 304 6.82 -23.65 5.81
CA ALA A 304 5.81 -23.90 6.83
C ALA A 304 6.46 -23.78 8.22
N CYS A 305 5.88 -23.04 9.16
CA CYS A 305 6.40 -22.95 10.55
C CYS A 305 6.42 -24.33 11.26
N ALA A 306 7.20 -24.69 12.28
CA ALA A 306 7.93 -24.02 13.36
C ALA A 306 8.97 -22.97 12.94
N GLU A 307 8.50 -21.74 12.79
CA GLU A 307 9.19 -20.55 12.26
C GLU A 307 9.90 -20.77 10.92
N HIS A 308 9.03 -20.99 9.93
CA HIS A 308 9.37 -21.20 8.52
C HIS A 308 10.31 -22.37 8.29
N ALA A 309 10.08 -23.47 9.00
CA ALA A 309 10.98 -24.07 9.97
C ALA A 309 12.43 -24.21 9.56
N SER A 310 13.10 -23.03 9.50
CA SER A 310 14.49 -22.69 9.17
C SER A 310 14.78 -22.17 7.76
N ILE A 311 13.82 -21.94 6.86
CA ILE A 311 14.13 -21.62 5.45
C ILE A 311 15.11 -22.73 4.87
N VAL A 312 15.04 -23.90 5.53
CA VAL A 312 15.93 -25.06 5.79
C VAL A 312 16.24 -25.89 4.55
N ALA A 313 17.39 -26.53 4.42
CA ALA A 313 18.58 -26.57 5.27
C ALA A 313 19.79 -26.43 4.34
N ALA A 314 20.24 -25.19 4.11
CA ALA A 314 21.23 -24.79 3.10
C ALA A 314 20.83 -25.05 1.64
#